data_AF-A0A967KKE1-F1
#
_entry.id   AF-A0A967KKE1-F1
#
_cell.length_a   1.000
_cell.length_b   1.000
_cell.length_c   1.000
_cell.angle_alpha   90.00
_cell.angle_beta   90.00
_cell.angle_gamma   90.00
#
_symmetry.space_group_name_H-M   'P 1'
#
loop_
_entity.id
_entity.type
_entity.pdbx_description
1 polymer ?
#
loop_
_entity_poly.entity_id
_entity_poly.type
_entity_poly.pdbx_seq_one_letter_code
_entity_poly.pdbx_strand_id
1 'polypeptide(L)'
;MRRLRERKRRPHKPLAVMFPIRGADGLDAVREHTEPGACESGLITDPARPIVLARLGAGSKLSPELAPGLGELGVFLPYSPLHHRLLGRYDQPLVATSGNLSGEPVLTDNEEAGRRLAAICDGFLQHDRPIVRPADDPVFRVIAERAQLIRPGRGIAPLEIDLPEGPPVRPTVALGGHMKNTVALAWDRRVVVSPHIGELDSPRSMDIFAAVVADLQRLYGVEAGALVYDAHPGYASTR
;
A
#
# COMPACT_ATOMS: atom_id res chain seq x y z
N MET A 1 3.69 6.25 20.41
CA MET A 1 2.57 6.38 19.44
C MET A 1 2.05 7.81 19.32
N ARG A 2 1.60 8.48 20.40
CA ARG A 2 1.13 9.89 20.35
C ARG A 2 2.06 10.85 19.60
N ARG A 3 3.35 10.88 19.96
CA ARG A 3 4.38 11.69 19.27
C ARG A 3 4.46 11.44 17.75
N LEU A 4 4.29 10.20 17.29
CA LEU A 4 4.26 9.87 15.85
C LEU A 4 3.01 10.43 15.19
N ARG A 5 1.83 10.26 15.82
CA ARG A 5 0.55 10.77 15.29
C ARG A 5 0.54 12.29 15.19
N GLU A 6 1.06 12.98 16.19
CA GLU A 6 1.21 14.44 16.23
C GLU A 6 2.11 14.91 15.09
N ARG A 7 3.35 14.39 15.01
CA ARG A 7 4.32 14.77 13.96
C ARG A 7 3.81 14.48 12.55
N LYS A 8 3.13 13.35 12.35
CA LYS A 8 2.57 12.96 11.05
C LYS A 8 1.22 13.61 10.75
N ARG A 9 0.64 14.38 11.70
CA ARG A 9 -0.72 14.94 11.62
C ARG A 9 -1.78 13.88 11.23
N ARG A 10 -1.71 12.72 11.90
CA ARG A 10 -2.53 11.53 11.62
C ARG A 10 -3.27 11.08 12.88
N PRO A 11 -4.35 11.77 13.29
CA PRO A 11 -4.99 11.52 14.58
C PRO A 11 -5.68 10.15 14.64
N HIS A 12 -6.44 9.78 13.60
CA HIS A 12 -7.31 8.60 13.68
C HIS A 12 -6.95 7.47 12.71
N LYS A 13 -6.31 7.78 11.58
CA LYS A 13 -6.05 6.76 10.54
C LYS A 13 -5.18 5.63 11.13
N PRO A 14 -5.59 4.34 11.01
CA PRO A 14 -4.89 3.21 11.61
C PRO A 14 -3.44 3.11 11.17
N LEU A 15 -2.60 2.56 12.06
CA LEU A 15 -1.19 2.29 11.81
C LEU A 15 -1.02 0.78 11.61
N ALA A 16 -0.49 0.38 10.45
CA ALA A 16 -0.19 -1.01 10.20
C ALA A 16 1.00 -1.46 11.05
N VAL A 17 0.96 -2.71 11.49
CA VAL A 17 1.93 -3.31 12.41
C VAL A 17 2.53 -4.55 11.79
N MET A 18 3.85 -4.55 11.69
CA MET A 18 4.65 -5.69 11.27
C MET A 18 5.00 -6.54 12.49
N PHE A 19 4.68 -7.83 12.45
CA PHE A 19 4.93 -8.76 13.55
C PHE A 19 6.15 -9.64 13.27
N PRO A 20 6.92 -10.04 14.30
CA PRO A 20 7.97 -11.04 14.12
C PRO A 20 7.35 -12.38 13.70
N ILE A 21 8.08 -13.14 12.88
CA ILE A 21 7.67 -14.49 12.47
C ILE A 21 8.01 -15.44 13.62
N ARG A 22 7.00 -16.09 14.19
CA ARG A 22 7.15 -17.08 15.28
C ARG A 22 6.20 -18.24 15.10
N GLY A 23 6.56 -19.40 15.66
CA GLY A 23 5.76 -20.61 15.54
C GLY A 23 6.00 -21.38 14.26
N ALA A 24 5.35 -22.54 14.14
CA ALA A 24 5.53 -23.45 13.00
C ALA A 24 4.99 -22.86 11.68
N ASP A 25 3.93 -22.06 11.73
CA ASP A 25 3.34 -21.38 10.57
C ASP A 25 3.69 -19.88 10.49
N GLY A 26 4.50 -19.39 11.43
CA GLY A 26 4.97 -18.00 11.45
C GLY A 26 3.99 -16.97 12.02
N LEU A 27 2.85 -17.40 12.57
CA LEU A 27 1.76 -16.52 13.01
C LEU A 27 1.59 -16.40 14.53
N ASP A 28 2.40 -17.07 15.34
CA ASP A 28 2.20 -17.07 16.81
C ASP A 28 2.16 -15.65 17.38
N ALA A 29 3.11 -14.79 17.01
CA ALA A 29 3.16 -13.40 17.47
C ALA A 29 1.96 -12.56 17.00
N VAL A 30 1.37 -12.89 15.84
CA VAL A 30 0.15 -12.25 15.34
C VAL A 30 -1.05 -12.68 16.19
N ARG A 31 -1.13 -13.97 16.52
CA ARG A 31 -2.22 -14.57 17.32
C ARG A 31 -2.18 -14.20 18.80
N GLU A 32 -1.03 -13.75 19.31
CA GLU A 32 -0.93 -13.14 20.65
C GLU A 32 -1.82 -11.89 20.80
N HIS A 33 -2.17 -11.23 19.69
CA HIS A 33 -2.82 -9.91 19.69
C HIS A 33 -4.06 -9.80 18.80
N THR A 34 -4.24 -10.72 17.86
CA THR A 34 -5.31 -10.71 16.86
C THR A 34 -5.90 -12.10 16.68
N GLU A 35 -7.08 -12.18 16.07
CA GLU A 35 -7.82 -13.42 15.86
C GLU A 35 -7.97 -13.70 14.36
N PRO A 36 -6.87 -13.93 13.59
CA PRO A 36 -6.97 -14.13 12.16
C PRO A 36 -7.65 -15.46 11.83
N GLY A 37 -8.64 -15.43 10.94
CA GLY A 37 -9.27 -16.61 10.36
C GLY A 37 -8.32 -17.35 9.40
N ALA A 38 -8.82 -18.44 8.79
CA ALA A 38 -8.03 -19.25 7.87
C ALA A 38 -7.62 -18.46 6.60
N CYS A 39 -8.56 -17.74 6.00
CA CYS A 39 -8.29 -16.90 4.81
C CYS A 39 -7.28 -15.78 5.14
N GLU A 40 -7.46 -15.10 6.28
CA GLU A 40 -6.55 -14.04 6.73
C GLU A 40 -5.15 -14.59 7.01
N SER A 41 -5.05 -15.74 7.69
CA SER A 41 -3.78 -16.43 7.96
C SER A 41 -3.04 -16.78 6.66
N GLY A 42 -3.75 -17.27 5.64
CA GLY A 42 -3.20 -17.53 4.31
C GLY A 42 -2.65 -16.25 3.66
N LEU A 43 -3.41 -15.16 3.69
CA LEU A 43 -2.96 -13.87 3.14
C LEU A 43 -1.74 -13.29 3.89
N ILE A 44 -1.70 -13.38 5.22
CA ILE A 44 -0.58 -12.87 6.03
C ILE A 44 0.70 -13.67 5.73
N THR A 45 0.56 -14.97 5.47
CA THR A 45 1.68 -15.87 5.16
C THR A 45 2.11 -15.86 3.70
N ASP A 46 1.30 -15.29 2.81
CA ASP A 46 1.58 -15.16 1.39
C ASP A 46 2.94 -14.46 1.12
N PRO A 47 3.71 -14.89 0.10
CA PRO A 47 4.98 -14.26 -0.26
C PRO A 47 4.92 -12.76 -0.55
N ALA A 48 3.77 -12.24 -1.02
CA ALA A 48 3.57 -10.81 -1.21
C ALA A 48 3.53 -10.03 0.11
N ARG A 49 3.25 -10.70 1.24
CA ARG A 49 3.20 -10.14 2.60
C ARG A 49 2.36 -8.85 2.65
N PRO A 50 1.07 -8.92 2.27
CA PRO A 50 0.18 -7.78 2.36
C PRO A 50 -0.14 -7.41 3.80
N ILE A 51 -0.59 -6.17 4.00
CA ILE A 51 -1.31 -5.77 5.20
C ILE A 51 -2.70 -6.41 5.15
N VAL A 52 -3.02 -7.22 6.14
CA VAL A 52 -4.33 -7.85 6.28
C VAL A 52 -5.04 -7.23 7.49
N LEU A 53 -6.27 -6.78 7.31
CA LEU A 53 -7.08 -6.30 8.42
C LEU A 53 -7.57 -7.51 9.22
N ALA A 54 -7.09 -7.67 10.44
CA ALA A 54 -7.46 -8.77 11.33
C ALA A 54 -8.13 -8.22 12.60
N ARG A 55 -9.10 -8.97 13.14
CA ARG A 55 -9.79 -8.61 14.38
C ARG A 55 -8.80 -8.59 15.55
N LEU A 56 -8.89 -7.56 16.39
CA LEU A 56 -8.14 -7.49 17.64
C LEU A 56 -8.70 -8.49 18.64
N GLY A 57 -7.82 -9.27 19.27
CA GLY A 57 -8.20 -10.19 20.34
C GLY A 57 -8.53 -9.43 21.62
N ALA A 58 -9.49 -9.94 22.41
CA ALA A 58 -9.95 -9.28 23.64
C ALA A 58 -8.83 -9.05 24.68
N GLY A 59 -7.80 -9.90 24.67
CA GLY A 59 -6.63 -9.80 25.56
C GLY A 59 -5.44 -9.04 24.99
N SER A 60 -5.58 -8.36 23.85
CA SER A 60 -4.46 -7.70 23.18
C SER A 60 -3.84 -6.61 24.05
N LYS A 61 -2.52 -6.71 24.27
CA LYS A 61 -1.74 -5.70 25.01
C LYS A 61 -1.26 -4.54 24.13
N LEU A 62 -1.64 -4.53 22.85
CA LEU A 62 -1.26 -3.46 21.93
C LEU A 62 -1.97 -2.16 22.32
N SER A 63 -1.30 -1.03 22.07
CA SER A 63 -1.88 0.27 22.38
C SER A 63 -3.14 0.53 21.55
N PRO A 64 -4.26 0.99 22.16
CA PRO A 64 -5.47 1.34 21.41
C PRO A 64 -5.24 2.51 20.44
N GLU A 65 -4.16 3.27 20.65
CA GLU A 65 -3.69 4.32 19.75
C GLU A 65 -3.26 3.78 18.38
N LEU A 66 -3.14 2.47 18.15
CA LEU A 66 -2.81 1.93 16.82
C LEU A 66 -3.99 2.02 15.85
N ALA A 67 -5.20 1.77 16.33
CA ALA A 67 -6.44 1.82 15.57
C ALA A 67 -7.58 2.39 16.42
N PRO A 68 -7.57 3.71 16.72
CA PRO A 68 -8.53 4.32 17.64
C PRO A 68 -9.99 4.10 17.18
N GLY A 69 -10.81 3.53 18.06
CA GLY A 69 -12.23 3.27 17.79
C GLY A 69 -12.52 2.11 16.84
N LEU A 70 -11.53 1.28 16.51
CA LEU A 70 -11.69 0.15 15.61
C LEU A 70 -11.37 -1.18 16.30
N GLY A 71 -12.16 -2.21 16.00
CA GLY A 71 -11.94 -3.59 16.47
C GLY A 71 -10.99 -4.40 15.59
N GLU A 72 -10.34 -3.77 14.62
CA GLU A 72 -9.46 -4.42 13.64
C GLU A 72 -8.12 -3.67 13.56
N LEU A 73 -7.05 -4.41 13.25
CA LEU A 73 -5.71 -3.89 13.05
C LEU A 73 -5.14 -4.40 11.72
N GLY A 74 -4.45 -3.54 10.99
CA GLY A 74 -3.67 -3.96 9.82
C GLY A 74 -2.40 -4.66 10.28
N VAL A 75 -2.29 -5.96 10.02
CA VAL A 75 -1.16 -6.80 10.42
C VAL A 75 -0.44 -7.36 9.19
N PHE A 76 0.87 -7.55 9.29
CA PHE A 76 1.66 -8.23 8.25
C PHE A 76 2.99 -8.72 8.81
N LEU A 77 3.73 -9.47 7.98
CA LEU A 77 5.00 -10.08 8.35
C LEU A 77 6.17 -9.46 7.55
N PRO A 78 7.42 -9.61 8.05
CA PRO A 78 8.63 -9.23 7.33
C PRO A 78 8.64 -9.70 5.88
N TYR A 79 9.05 -8.81 4.98
CA TYR A 79 9.09 -9.07 3.53
C TYR A 79 10.43 -8.69 2.88
N SER A 80 11.41 -8.26 3.66
CA SER A 80 12.75 -7.93 3.19
C SER A 80 13.79 -8.48 4.16
N PRO A 81 15.02 -8.79 3.71
CA PRO A 81 16.09 -9.22 4.60
C PRO A 81 16.33 -8.23 5.76
N LEU A 82 16.17 -6.94 5.50
CA LEU A 82 16.26 -5.90 6.52
C LEU A 82 15.17 -6.05 7.58
N HIS A 83 13.92 -6.27 7.18
CA HIS A 83 12.80 -6.50 8.11
C HIS A 83 13.02 -7.75 8.97
N HIS A 84 13.52 -8.84 8.38
CA HIS A 84 13.87 -10.05 9.13
C HIS A 84 14.96 -9.79 10.17
N ARG A 85 16.01 -9.03 9.82
CA ARG A 85 17.08 -8.69 10.78
C ARG A 85 16.60 -7.77 11.90
N LEU A 86 15.80 -6.76 11.56
CA LEU A 86 15.24 -5.83 12.54
C LEU A 86 14.34 -6.56 13.54
N LEU A 87 13.37 -7.33 13.05
CA LEU A 87 12.45 -8.07 13.93
C LEU A 87 13.10 -9.27 14.60
N GLY A 88 14.11 -9.89 14.01
CA GLY A 88 14.87 -10.94 14.68
C GLY A 88 15.70 -10.43 15.88
N ARG A 89 16.00 -9.12 15.94
CA ARG A 89 16.72 -8.51 17.06
C ARG A 89 15.80 -7.74 18.02
N TYR A 90 14.79 -7.07 17.51
CA TYR A 90 13.83 -6.31 18.32
C TYR A 90 12.76 -7.21 18.95
N ASP A 91 12.40 -8.30 18.26
CA ASP A 91 11.52 -9.38 18.70
C ASP A 91 10.19 -8.91 19.34
N GLN A 92 9.62 -7.83 18.80
CA GLN A 92 8.35 -7.25 19.21
C GLN A 92 7.65 -6.62 17.99
N PRO A 93 6.31 -6.45 18.01
CA PRO A 93 5.59 -5.80 16.90
C PRO A 93 6.06 -4.37 16.66
N LEU A 94 6.18 -3.97 15.39
CA LEU A 94 6.65 -2.65 14.96
C LEU A 94 5.62 -1.96 14.08
N VAL A 95 5.36 -0.68 14.35
CA VAL A 95 4.57 0.15 13.43
C VAL A 95 5.39 0.39 12.16
N ALA A 96 4.80 0.03 11.03
CA ALA A 96 5.36 0.26 9.70
C ALA A 96 4.32 0.99 8.85
N THR A 97 4.54 2.29 8.65
CA THR A 97 3.65 3.18 7.90
C THR A 97 4.45 3.91 6.84
N SER A 98 3.79 4.27 5.74
CA SER A 98 4.36 4.99 4.59
C SER A 98 5.27 6.16 5.02
N GLY A 99 6.47 6.23 4.44
CA GLY A 99 7.40 7.35 4.63
C GLY A 99 7.02 8.54 3.75
N ASN A 100 5.96 9.26 4.12
CA ASN A 100 5.41 10.38 3.35
C ASN A 100 4.83 11.46 4.26
N LEU A 101 4.69 12.67 3.72
CA LEU A 101 3.73 13.64 4.26
C LEU A 101 2.31 13.16 3.95
N SER A 102 1.36 13.50 4.83
CA SER A 102 -0.03 13.02 4.70
C SER A 102 -0.62 13.38 3.34
N GLY A 103 -1.16 12.38 2.62
CA GLY A 103 -1.79 12.54 1.30
C GLY A 103 -0.86 12.29 0.11
N GLU A 104 0.46 12.42 0.30
CA GLU A 104 1.42 12.26 -0.80
C GLU A 104 1.87 10.81 -1.03
N PRO A 105 2.38 10.48 -2.22
CA PRO A 105 3.02 9.18 -2.45
C PRO A 105 4.26 8.95 -1.56
N VAL A 106 4.66 7.70 -1.41
CA VAL A 106 5.87 7.31 -0.63
C VAL A 106 7.12 7.96 -1.22
N LEU A 107 8.03 8.41 -0.36
CA LEU A 107 9.34 8.94 -0.77
C LEU A 107 10.28 7.80 -1.16
N THR A 108 10.93 7.93 -2.32
CA THR A 108 11.85 6.92 -2.86
C THR A 108 13.31 7.40 -2.88
N ASP A 109 13.53 8.70 -2.91
CA ASP A 109 14.85 9.33 -2.85
C ASP A 109 15.31 9.55 -1.40
N ASN A 110 16.59 9.25 -1.13
CA ASN A 110 17.16 9.31 0.20
C ASN A 110 17.32 10.74 0.72
N GLU A 111 17.75 11.67 -0.12
CA GLU A 111 17.97 13.06 0.25
C GLU A 111 16.63 13.76 0.48
N GLU A 112 15.65 13.51 -0.39
CA GLU A 112 14.29 14.00 -0.25
C GLU A 112 13.66 13.47 1.05
N ALA A 113 13.81 12.17 1.33
CA ALA A 113 13.33 11.56 2.58
C ALA A 113 13.96 12.21 3.81
N GLY A 114 15.29 12.40 3.80
CA GLY A 114 16.03 13.06 4.87
C GLY A 114 15.50 14.47 5.15
N ARG A 115 15.37 15.29 4.10
CA ARG A 115 14.89 16.67 4.22
C ARG A 115 13.43 16.76 4.67
N ARG A 116 12.54 15.96 4.08
CA ARG A 116 11.08 16.11 4.25
C ARG A 116 10.54 15.42 5.49
N LEU A 117 11.20 14.35 5.95
CA LEU A 117 10.79 13.61 7.14
C LEU A 117 11.59 13.99 8.39
N ALA A 118 12.55 14.93 8.31
CA ALA A 118 13.38 15.36 9.45
C ALA A 118 12.58 15.77 10.70
N ALA A 119 11.42 16.41 10.52
CA ALA A 119 10.56 16.81 11.65
C ALA A 119 9.75 15.64 12.24
N ILE A 120 9.68 14.51 11.55
CA ILE A 120 8.88 13.34 11.91
C ILE A 120 9.77 12.26 12.54
N CYS A 121 10.88 11.94 11.87
CA CYS A 121 11.77 10.85 12.19
C CYS A 121 12.89 11.30 13.15
N ASP A 122 13.19 10.48 14.16
CA ASP A 122 14.35 10.70 15.04
C ASP A 122 15.65 10.13 14.44
N GLY A 123 15.56 9.37 13.35
CA GLY A 123 16.69 8.78 12.64
C GLY A 123 16.25 8.14 11.32
N PHE A 124 17.23 7.84 10.48
CA PHE A 124 17.02 7.25 9.16
C PHE A 124 17.86 5.99 8.99
N LEU A 125 17.26 4.95 8.44
CA LEU A 125 17.92 3.73 8.00
C LEU A 125 17.70 3.59 6.50
N GLN A 126 18.75 3.86 5.72
CA GLN A 126 18.71 3.95 4.26
C GLN A 126 19.66 2.95 3.60
N HIS A 127 19.58 2.83 2.28
CA HIS A 127 20.49 2.03 1.47
C HIS A 127 20.81 2.75 0.15
N ASP A 128 21.85 2.30 -0.53
CA ASP A 128 22.35 2.83 -1.80
C ASP A 128 21.68 2.22 -3.04
N ARG A 129 20.83 1.20 -2.88
CA ARG A 129 20.02 0.67 -3.99
C ARG A 129 18.89 1.64 -4.36
N PRO A 130 18.86 2.24 -5.56
CA PRO A 130 17.82 3.20 -5.93
C PRO A 130 16.43 2.56 -6.00
N ILE A 131 15.41 3.28 -5.54
CA ILE A 131 14.00 2.90 -5.70
C ILE A 131 13.41 3.74 -6.84
N VAL A 132 13.23 3.12 -8.01
CA VAL A 132 12.76 3.83 -9.22
C VAL A 132 11.28 4.22 -9.13
N ARG A 133 10.46 3.41 -8.43
CA ARG A 133 9.01 3.61 -8.37
C ARG A 133 8.51 3.52 -6.94
N PRO A 134 7.63 4.43 -6.50
CA PRO A 134 6.95 4.29 -5.23
C PRO A 134 6.02 3.07 -5.30
N ALA A 135 6.03 2.26 -4.25
CA ALA A 135 5.10 1.14 -4.10
C ALA A 135 4.66 1.08 -2.63
N ASP A 136 3.39 1.41 -2.39
CA ASP A 136 2.76 1.19 -1.09
C ASP A 136 2.60 -0.31 -0.79
N ASP A 137 2.51 -0.66 0.49
CA ASP A 137 2.13 -2.02 0.88
C ASP A 137 0.67 -2.33 0.50
N PRO A 138 0.36 -3.45 -0.14
CA PRO A 138 -1.02 -3.79 -0.47
C PRO A 138 -1.83 -4.04 0.80
N VAL A 139 -3.13 -3.73 0.76
CA VAL A 139 -4.04 -3.92 1.90
C VAL A 139 -5.21 -4.79 1.49
N PHE A 140 -5.46 -5.85 2.25
CA PHE A 140 -6.59 -6.75 2.09
C PHE A 140 -7.49 -6.76 3.32
N ARG A 141 -8.76 -7.04 3.07
CA ARG A 141 -9.75 -7.43 4.08
C ARG A 141 -10.39 -8.75 3.64
N VAL A 142 -10.76 -9.59 4.59
CA VAL A 142 -11.59 -10.77 4.29
C VAL A 142 -13.05 -10.45 4.59
N ILE A 143 -13.94 -10.72 3.63
CA ILE A 143 -15.40 -10.59 3.78
C ILE A 143 -16.02 -11.90 3.32
N ALA A 144 -16.82 -12.53 4.18
CA ALA A 144 -17.46 -13.82 3.90
C ALA A 144 -16.46 -14.87 3.36
N GLU A 145 -15.33 -15.03 4.07
CA GLU A 145 -14.21 -15.92 3.72
C GLU A 145 -13.56 -15.65 2.35
N ARG A 146 -13.72 -14.45 1.79
CA ARG A 146 -13.11 -14.05 0.52
C ARG A 146 -12.22 -12.83 0.70
N ALA A 147 -11.01 -12.92 0.15
CA ALA A 147 -10.07 -11.82 0.11
C ALA A 147 -10.60 -10.68 -0.77
N GLN A 148 -10.57 -9.45 -0.25
CA GLN A 148 -10.94 -8.22 -0.94
C GLN A 148 -9.76 -7.27 -0.90
N LEU A 149 -9.25 -6.92 -2.09
CA LEU A 149 -8.16 -5.96 -2.22
C LEU A 149 -8.70 -4.55 -2.01
N ILE A 150 -8.22 -3.87 -0.97
CA ILE A 150 -8.55 -2.47 -0.67
C ILE A 150 -7.57 -1.52 -1.36
N ARG A 151 -6.29 -1.90 -1.39
CA ARG A 151 -5.21 -1.08 -1.95
C ARG A 151 -4.24 -1.96 -2.72
N PRO A 152 -4.13 -1.84 -4.06
CA PRO A 152 -3.08 -2.49 -4.83
C PRO A 152 -1.72 -1.86 -4.50
N GLY A 153 -0.68 -2.68 -4.40
CA GLY A 153 0.64 -2.24 -3.94
C GLY A 153 1.73 -3.26 -4.26
N ARG A 154 2.88 -3.15 -3.60
CA ARG A 154 4.05 -4.02 -3.74
C ARG A 154 3.67 -5.52 -3.78
N GLY A 155 4.19 -6.24 -4.76
CA GLY A 155 4.02 -7.70 -4.88
C GLY A 155 2.65 -8.15 -5.40
N ILE A 156 1.70 -7.21 -5.56
CA ILE A 156 0.36 -7.46 -6.08
C ILE A 156 0.13 -6.66 -7.37
N ALA A 157 0.59 -5.41 -7.39
CA ALA A 157 0.49 -4.52 -8.54
C ALA A 157 1.76 -4.59 -9.41
N PRO A 158 1.65 -4.38 -10.74
CA PRO A 158 0.42 -4.10 -11.47
C PRO A 158 -0.54 -5.31 -11.52
N LEU A 159 -1.84 -5.05 -11.47
CA LEU A 159 -2.87 -6.09 -11.58
C LEU A 159 -3.18 -6.32 -13.05
N GLU A 160 -3.04 -7.55 -13.53
CA GLU A 160 -3.50 -7.94 -14.86
C GLU A 160 -4.86 -8.62 -14.77
N ILE A 161 -5.84 -8.12 -15.52
CA ILE A 161 -7.21 -8.60 -15.50
C ILE A 161 -7.65 -8.86 -16.95
N ASP A 162 -8.13 -10.05 -17.22
CA ASP A 162 -8.76 -10.37 -18.50
C ASP A 162 -10.14 -9.71 -18.60
N LEU A 163 -10.39 -9.07 -19.74
CA LEU A 163 -11.68 -8.52 -20.05
C LEU A 163 -12.65 -9.64 -20.46
N PRO A 164 -13.96 -9.52 -20.14
CA PRO A 164 -14.99 -10.46 -20.61
C PRO A 164 -14.96 -10.67 -22.13
N GLU A 165 -15.63 -11.72 -22.60
CA GLU A 165 -15.77 -11.97 -24.04
C GLU A 165 -16.38 -10.75 -24.77
N GLY A 166 -15.80 -10.40 -25.93
CA GLY A 166 -16.10 -9.17 -26.65
C GLY A 166 -14.98 -8.76 -27.61
N PRO A 167 -15.23 -7.74 -28.46
CA PRO A 167 -14.22 -7.23 -29.39
C PRO A 167 -13.01 -6.67 -28.65
N PRO A 168 -11.80 -6.73 -29.24
CA PRO A 168 -10.61 -6.16 -28.63
C PRO A 168 -10.80 -4.66 -28.41
N VAL A 169 -10.40 -4.17 -27.25
CA VAL A 169 -10.38 -2.74 -26.95
C VAL A 169 -9.15 -2.12 -27.58
N ARG A 170 -9.31 -0.95 -28.18
CA ARG A 170 -8.14 -0.15 -28.61
C ARG A 170 -7.30 0.24 -27.39
N PRO A 171 -5.98 0.39 -27.53
CA PRO A 171 -5.11 0.93 -26.48
C PRO A 171 -5.70 2.20 -25.85
N THR A 172 -6.02 2.12 -24.55
CA THR A 172 -6.73 3.17 -23.81
C THR A 172 -6.15 3.28 -22.40
N VAL A 173 -5.88 4.50 -21.93
CA VAL A 173 -5.58 4.75 -20.51
C VAL A 173 -6.83 5.28 -19.80
N ALA A 174 -7.22 4.64 -18.71
CA ALA A 174 -8.19 5.16 -17.76
C ALA A 174 -7.45 5.86 -16.61
N LEU A 175 -7.74 7.13 -16.39
CA LEU A 175 -7.06 7.99 -15.41
C LEU A 175 -7.63 7.87 -13.99
N GLY A 176 -8.80 7.25 -13.84
CA GLY A 176 -9.44 7.04 -12.54
C GLY A 176 -9.97 8.32 -11.88
N GLY A 177 -10.41 8.18 -10.64
CA GLY A 177 -10.93 9.29 -9.82
C GLY A 177 -9.83 10.08 -9.10
N HIS A 178 -10.23 11.02 -8.24
CA HIS A 178 -9.28 11.86 -7.51
C HIS A 178 -8.68 11.20 -6.28
N MET A 179 -9.51 10.47 -5.53
CA MET A 179 -9.11 9.87 -4.27
C MET A 179 -8.67 8.43 -4.44
N LYS A 180 -7.65 8.03 -3.67
CA LYS A 180 -7.03 6.69 -3.74
C LYS A 180 -6.72 6.23 -5.17
N ASN A 181 -6.27 7.15 -6.01
CA ASN A 181 -6.15 6.98 -7.44
C ASN A 181 -5.29 5.76 -7.82
N THR A 182 -5.73 5.10 -8.89
CA THR A 182 -4.99 4.14 -9.71
C THR A 182 -5.33 4.45 -11.16
N VAL A 183 -4.37 4.25 -12.06
CA VAL A 183 -4.60 4.33 -13.50
C VAL A 183 -4.65 2.92 -14.09
N ALA A 184 -5.29 2.77 -15.24
CA ALA A 184 -5.33 1.49 -15.95
C ALA A 184 -4.99 1.66 -17.43
N LEU A 185 -4.27 0.70 -17.99
CA LEU A 185 -3.98 0.59 -19.41
C LEU A 185 -4.70 -0.63 -19.96
N ALA A 186 -5.58 -0.44 -20.93
CA ALA A 186 -6.35 -1.51 -21.55
C ALA A 186 -6.02 -1.62 -23.04
N TRP A 187 -5.86 -2.85 -23.52
CA TRP A 187 -5.68 -3.18 -24.93
C TRP A 187 -6.05 -4.63 -25.19
N ASP A 188 -6.47 -4.93 -26.41
CA ASP A 188 -6.96 -6.24 -26.80
C ASP A 188 -8.04 -6.74 -25.84
N ARG A 189 -7.74 -7.77 -25.05
CA ARG A 189 -8.67 -8.37 -24.10
C ARG A 189 -8.17 -8.32 -22.66
N ARG A 190 -7.31 -7.36 -22.33
CA ARG A 190 -6.79 -7.20 -20.98
C ARG A 190 -6.75 -5.76 -20.52
N VAL A 191 -6.78 -5.61 -19.20
CA VAL A 191 -6.53 -4.34 -18.52
C VAL A 191 -5.47 -4.56 -17.45
N VAL A 192 -4.52 -3.63 -17.40
CA VAL A 192 -3.49 -3.58 -16.38
C VAL A 192 -3.72 -2.38 -15.50
N VAL A 193 -3.89 -2.61 -14.20
CA VAL A 193 -4.11 -1.55 -13.20
C VAL A 193 -2.80 -1.26 -12.46
N SER A 194 -2.47 0.02 -12.33
CA SER A 194 -1.27 0.50 -11.64
C SER A 194 -1.30 0.17 -10.14
N PRO A 195 -0.15 0.25 -9.45
CA PRO A 195 -0.12 0.42 -8.01
C PRO A 195 -0.93 1.67 -7.59
N HIS A 196 -1.33 1.69 -6.32
CA HIS A 196 -1.95 2.86 -5.71
C HIS A 196 -1.03 4.09 -5.77
N ILE A 197 -1.57 5.21 -6.25
CA ILE A 197 -0.87 6.50 -6.32
C ILE A 197 -1.18 7.34 -5.08
N GLY A 198 -2.44 7.35 -4.63
CA GLY A 198 -2.87 8.11 -3.46
C GLY A 198 -3.87 9.22 -3.79
N GLU A 199 -3.78 10.33 -3.09
CA GLU A 199 -4.62 11.51 -3.33
C GLU A 199 -3.91 12.43 -4.34
N LEU A 200 -4.66 12.98 -5.31
CA LEU A 200 -4.13 13.88 -6.34
C LEU A 200 -4.19 15.36 -5.93
N ASP A 201 -3.93 15.64 -4.65
CA ASP A 201 -4.04 16.98 -4.03
C ASP A 201 -2.75 17.82 -4.11
N SER A 202 -1.63 17.21 -4.53
CA SER A 202 -0.31 17.87 -4.48
C SER A 202 0.40 17.84 -5.83
N PRO A 203 1.28 18.82 -6.12
CA PRO A 203 2.10 18.80 -7.33
C PRO A 203 2.89 17.49 -7.48
N ARG A 204 3.47 16.99 -6.38
CA ARG A 204 4.20 15.72 -6.38
C ARG A 204 3.32 14.52 -6.68
N SER A 205 2.08 14.51 -6.19
CA SER A 205 1.10 13.47 -6.54
C SER A 205 0.81 13.48 -8.04
N MET A 206 0.70 14.67 -8.65
CA MET A 206 0.47 14.85 -10.08
C MET A 206 1.68 14.43 -10.93
N ASP A 207 2.90 14.75 -10.48
CA ASP A 207 4.13 14.32 -11.15
C ASP A 207 4.25 12.79 -11.16
N ILE A 208 3.94 12.15 -10.03
CA ILE A 208 3.96 10.68 -9.91
C ILE A 208 2.82 10.07 -10.72
N PHE A 209 1.63 10.66 -10.73
CA PHE A 209 0.52 10.24 -11.58
C PHE A 209 0.92 10.23 -13.07
N ALA A 210 1.48 11.33 -13.57
CA ALA A 210 1.94 11.43 -14.96
C ALA A 210 3.05 10.42 -15.26
N ALA A 211 4.02 10.27 -14.34
CA ALA A 211 5.08 9.28 -14.48
C ALA A 211 4.54 7.85 -14.52
N VAL A 212 3.55 7.50 -13.70
CA VAL A 212 2.94 6.17 -13.69
C VAL A 212 2.19 5.89 -15.00
N VAL A 213 1.48 6.87 -15.56
CA VAL A 213 0.81 6.74 -16.88
C VAL A 213 1.83 6.47 -17.99
N ALA A 214 2.93 7.22 -18.01
CA ALA A 214 4.00 7.03 -18.99
C ALA A 214 4.73 5.70 -18.80
N ASP A 215 4.98 5.31 -17.55
CA ASP A 215 5.68 4.08 -17.18
C ASP A 215 4.88 2.84 -17.54
N LEU A 216 3.57 2.84 -17.33
CA LEU A 216 2.72 1.70 -17.63
C LEU A 216 2.72 1.42 -19.14
N GLN A 217 2.55 2.45 -19.97
CA GLN A 217 2.63 2.34 -21.43
C GLN A 217 3.99 1.83 -21.90
N ARG A 218 5.08 2.39 -21.37
CA ARG A 218 6.45 1.98 -21.72
C ARG A 218 6.77 0.56 -21.29
N LEU A 219 6.32 0.13 -20.10
CA LEU A 219 6.57 -1.21 -19.57
C LEU A 219 5.91 -2.29 -20.44
N TYR A 220 4.72 -2.02 -20.95
CA TYR A 220 3.98 -2.97 -21.79
C TYR A 220 4.19 -2.77 -23.29
N GLY A 221 4.89 -1.72 -23.72
CA GLY A 221 5.11 -1.42 -25.13
C GLY A 221 3.81 -1.06 -25.86
N VAL A 222 2.87 -0.42 -25.16
CA VAL A 222 1.54 -0.09 -25.69
C VAL A 222 1.32 1.42 -25.56
N GLU A 223 1.11 2.08 -26.69
CA GLU A 223 0.77 3.49 -26.76
C GLU A 223 -0.75 3.66 -26.86
N ALA A 224 -1.34 4.39 -25.91
CA ALA A 224 -2.77 4.59 -25.89
C ALA A 224 -3.22 5.65 -26.90
N GLY A 225 -4.15 5.27 -27.77
CA GLY A 225 -4.82 6.19 -28.69
C GLY A 225 -6.04 6.89 -28.08
N ALA A 226 -6.33 6.64 -26.80
CA ALA A 226 -7.49 7.15 -26.10
C ALA A 226 -7.26 7.31 -24.60
N LEU A 227 -7.96 8.30 -24.02
CA LEU A 227 -8.02 8.54 -22.60
C LEU A 227 -9.47 8.44 -22.12
N VAL A 228 -9.65 7.89 -20.93
CA VAL A 228 -10.92 7.87 -20.20
C VAL A 228 -10.67 8.45 -18.83
N TYR A 229 -11.54 9.35 -18.38
CA TYR A 229 -11.42 10.05 -17.10
C TYR A 229 -12.80 10.23 -16.48
N ASP A 230 -12.82 10.61 -15.21
CA ASP A 230 -14.07 10.83 -14.48
C ASP A 230 -14.81 12.05 -15.02
N ALA A 231 -16.14 11.98 -15.10
CA ALA A 231 -16.97 13.09 -15.57
C ALA A 231 -16.88 14.35 -14.67
N HIS A 232 -16.35 14.22 -13.45
CA HIS A 232 -16.19 15.34 -12.54
C HIS A 232 -15.11 16.33 -13.03
N PRO A 233 -15.48 17.55 -13.44
CA PRO A 233 -14.55 18.50 -14.08
C PRO A 233 -13.50 19.08 -13.11
N GLY A 234 -13.76 19.01 -11.80
CA GLY A 234 -12.84 19.48 -10.77
C GLY A 234 -11.77 18.48 -10.35
N TYR A 235 -11.80 17.24 -10.85
CA TYR A 235 -10.79 16.25 -10.48
C TYR A 235 -9.46 16.56 -11.14
N ALA A 236 -8.38 16.50 -10.37
CA ALA A 236 -7.04 16.65 -10.90
C ALA A 236 -6.67 15.56 -11.94
N SER A 237 -7.28 14.36 -11.87
CA SER A 237 -7.13 13.35 -12.93
C SER A 237 -7.86 13.70 -14.24
N THR A 238 -8.84 14.60 -14.19
CA THR A 238 -9.65 15.05 -15.32
C THR A 238 -9.08 16.32 -15.97
N ARG A 239 -8.42 17.18 -15.18
CA ARG A 239 -7.82 18.45 -15.63
C ARG A 239 -6.40 18.26 -16.16
#